data_AF-A0A526YKI4-F1
#
_entry.id   AF-A0A526YKI4-F1
#
_cell.length_a   1.000
_cell.length_b   1.000
_cell.length_c   1.000
_cell.angle_alpha   90.00
_cell.angle_beta   90.00
_cell.angle_gamma   90.00
#
_symmetry.space_group_name_H-M   'P 1'
#
loop_
_entity.id
_entity.type
_entity.pdbx_description
1 polymer ?
#
loop_
_entity_poly.entity_id
_entity_poly.type
_entity_poly.pdbx_seq_one_letter_code
_entity_poly.pdbx_strand_id
1 'polypeptide(L)'
;VYDGIKKDVHLASISGGTDIVSCFVLGVPTQPVWIGEIQGPGLGLAVDVWDDDGQPLRQEKGELVCTRAFPAMPIGFWNDPEGKKYHAAYFERFDNVWCHGDFAEWTAHGGLIIHGRSDATLNPGGVRIGTAEIYNQVEQMPEILEALCIGQDFDNDVRVVLF
;
A
#
# COMPACT_ATOMS: atom_id res chain seq x y z
N VAL A 1 -19.86 -9.58 -2.58
CA VAL A 1 -20.33 -8.17 -2.71
C VAL A 1 -21.54 -8.07 -3.62
N TYR A 2 -21.47 -8.51 -4.89
CA TYR A 2 -22.60 -8.40 -5.84
C TYR A 2 -23.84 -9.25 -5.52
N ASP A 3 -23.80 -10.11 -4.50
CA ASP A 3 -25.00 -10.75 -3.95
C ASP A 3 -25.83 -9.77 -3.09
N GLY A 4 -25.19 -8.71 -2.56
CA GLY A 4 -25.81 -7.70 -1.68
C GLY A 4 -26.03 -6.33 -2.32
N ILE A 5 -25.53 -6.10 -3.54
CA ILE A 5 -25.74 -4.86 -4.32
C ILE A 5 -26.19 -5.19 -5.74
N LYS A 6 -26.72 -4.21 -6.48
CA LYS A 6 -27.16 -4.44 -7.87
C LYS A 6 -25.96 -4.78 -8.77
N LYS A 7 -26.19 -5.68 -9.73
CA LYS A 7 -25.17 -6.17 -10.68
C LYS A 7 -24.71 -5.11 -11.70
N ASP A 8 -25.49 -4.06 -11.90
CA ASP A 8 -25.22 -2.96 -12.83
C ASP A 8 -24.60 -1.73 -12.15
N VAL A 9 -24.31 -1.80 -10.84
CA VAL A 9 -23.55 -0.80 -10.11
C VAL A 9 -22.08 -1.19 -10.12
N HIS A 10 -21.19 -0.28 -10.51
CA HIS A 10 -19.76 -0.54 -10.49
C HIS A 10 -19.19 -0.37 -9.07
N LEU A 11 -18.59 -1.43 -8.53
CA LEU A 11 -17.83 -1.36 -7.27
C LEU A 11 -16.42 -0.83 -7.55
N ALA A 12 -16.10 0.35 -7.02
CA ALA A 12 -14.75 0.90 -7.07
C ALA A 12 -14.10 0.82 -5.68
N SER A 13 -13.02 0.05 -5.56
CA SER A 13 -12.09 0.16 -4.44
C SER A 13 -11.08 1.27 -4.74
N ILE A 14 -10.74 2.08 -3.75
CA ILE A 14 -9.78 3.19 -3.90
C ILE A 14 -8.83 3.21 -2.70
N SER A 15 -7.56 3.58 -2.94
CA SER A 15 -6.60 3.85 -1.88
C SER A 15 -6.27 5.33 -1.87
N GLY A 16 -6.99 6.08 -1.04
CA GLY A 16 -6.87 7.53 -0.89
C GLY A 16 -6.04 7.91 0.32
N GLY A 17 -5.32 9.03 0.21
CA GLY A 17 -4.47 9.54 1.29
C GLY A 17 -4.54 11.06 1.43
N THR A 18 -4.31 11.54 2.66
CA THR A 18 -4.26 12.98 2.97
C THR A 18 -3.14 13.68 2.22
N ASP A 19 -2.03 12.98 2.01
CA ASP A 19 -0.77 13.48 1.45
C ASP A 19 -0.96 14.14 0.08
N ILE A 20 -1.85 13.59 -0.75
CA ILE A 20 -2.10 14.07 -2.11
C ILE A 20 -3.57 14.49 -2.33
N VAL A 21 -4.40 14.44 -1.29
CA VAL A 21 -5.84 14.74 -1.34
C VAL A 21 -6.54 13.98 -2.49
N SER A 22 -6.09 12.75 -2.74
CA SER A 22 -6.46 11.92 -3.89
C SER A 22 -5.99 10.47 -3.64
N CYS A 23 -6.03 9.63 -4.68
CA CYS A 23 -5.65 8.22 -4.64
C CYS A 23 -4.53 7.92 -5.65
N PHE A 24 -3.52 7.13 -5.25
CA PHE A 24 -2.54 6.59 -6.20
C PHE A 24 -3.14 5.47 -7.06
N VAL A 25 -3.97 4.64 -6.45
CA VAL A 25 -4.68 3.54 -7.10
C VAL A 25 -6.17 3.64 -6.83
N LEU A 26 -7.00 3.40 -7.84
CA LEU A 26 -8.45 3.55 -7.79
C LEU A 26 -9.19 2.60 -8.74
N GLY A 27 -10.52 2.64 -8.68
CA GLY A 27 -11.39 1.93 -9.60
C GLY A 27 -11.32 2.51 -11.02
N VAL A 28 -11.37 1.63 -12.01
CA VAL A 28 -11.36 1.97 -13.43
C VAL A 28 -12.68 1.47 -14.03
N PRO A 29 -13.65 2.38 -14.33
CA PRO A 29 -15.00 1.99 -14.73
C PRO A 29 -15.09 1.09 -15.97
N THR A 30 -14.03 1.07 -16.79
CA THR A 30 -13.94 0.26 -18.02
C THR A 30 -13.23 -1.08 -17.83
N GLN A 31 -12.79 -1.42 -16.62
CA GLN A 31 -12.09 -2.66 -16.32
C GLN A 31 -12.94 -3.58 -15.43
N PRO A 32 -12.67 -4.90 -15.45
CA PRO A 32 -13.27 -5.82 -14.49
C PRO A 32 -12.81 -5.52 -13.06
N VAL A 33 -13.59 -6.00 -12.08
CA VAL A 33 -13.27 -5.93 -10.65
C VAL A 33 -12.89 -7.32 -10.17
N TRP A 34 -11.74 -7.45 -9.51
CA TRP A 34 -11.24 -8.70 -8.93
C TRP A 34 -11.25 -8.63 -7.41
N ILE A 35 -11.42 -9.78 -6.76
CA ILE A 35 -11.42 -9.85 -5.29
C ILE A 35 -10.05 -9.47 -4.75
N GLY A 36 -10.02 -8.58 -3.75
CA GLY A 36 -8.78 -8.13 -3.10
C GLY A 36 -7.91 -7.18 -3.92
N GLU A 37 -8.35 -6.76 -5.11
CA GLU A 37 -7.55 -5.96 -6.05
C GLU A 37 -8.15 -4.56 -6.26
N ILE A 38 -7.29 -3.55 -6.32
CA ILE A 38 -7.61 -2.21 -6.81
C ILE A 38 -7.25 -2.15 -8.28
N GLN A 39 -8.21 -1.76 -9.13
CA GLN A 39 -8.15 -2.02 -10.57
C GLN A 39 -6.96 -1.38 -11.30
N GLY A 40 -6.48 -0.22 -10.85
CA GLY A 40 -5.28 0.34 -11.44
C GLY A 40 -4.86 1.71 -10.90
N PRO A 41 -3.76 2.25 -11.45
CA PRO A 41 -3.24 3.54 -11.05
C PRO A 41 -4.10 4.71 -11.56
N GLY A 42 -4.09 5.80 -10.83
CA GLY A 42 -4.72 7.04 -11.27
C GLY A 42 -4.05 7.65 -12.50
N LEU A 43 -4.86 8.24 -13.38
CA LEU A 43 -4.34 8.92 -14.55
C LEU A 43 -3.42 10.08 -14.16
N GLY A 44 -2.26 10.16 -14.82
CA GLY A 44 -1.24 11.18 -14.50
C GLY A 44 -0.35 10.82 -13.31
N LEU A 45 -0.54 9.65 -12.69
CA LEU A 45 0.32 9.12 -11.64
C LEU A 45 1.17 7.99 -12.23
N ALA A 46 2.49 8.17 -12.24
CA ALA A 46 3.44 7.17 -12.72
C ALA A 46 3.74 6.13 -11.63
N VAL A 47 2.68 5.45 -11.18
CA VAL A 47 2.72 4.47 -10.09
C VAL A 47 3.51 3.23 -10.53
N ASP A 48 4.36 2.73 -9.63
CA ASP A 48 5.00 1.43 -9.76
C ASP A 48 5.20 0.78 -8.38
N VAL A 49 5.70 -0.45 -8.36
CA VAL A 49 6.10 -1.19 -7.15
C VAL A 49 7.58 -1.51 -7.28
N TRP A 50 8.41 -1.09 -6.32
CA TRP A 50 9.86 -1.27 -6.36
C TRP A 50 10.38 -2.17 -5.24
N ASP A 51 11.48 -2.86 -5.48
CA ASP A 51 12.25 -3.55 -4.43
C ASP A 51 13.14 -2.58 -3.63
N ASP A 52 13.90 -3.12 -2.68
CA ASP A 52 14.80 -2.34 -1.82
C ASP A 52 15.99 -1.73 -2.58
N ASP A 53 16.33 -2.27 -3.77
CA ASP A 53 17.37 -1.77 -4.66
C ASP A 53 16.83 -0.74 -5.68
N GLY A 54 15.56 -0.37 -5.57
CA GLY A 54 14.90 0.60 -6.44
C GLY A 54 14.61 0.07 -7.85
N GLN A 55 14.50 -1.25 -8.02
CA GLN A 55 14.12 -1.88 -9.29
C GLN A 55 12.62 -2.19 -9.34
N PRO A 56 11.98 -2.04 -10.51
CA PRO A 56 10.56 -2.33 -10.66
C PRO A 56 10.26 -3.82 -10.54
N LEU A 57 9.26 -4.15 -9.72
CA LEU A 57 8.74 -5.50 -9.48
C LEU A 57 7.43 -5.74 -10.22
N ARG A 58 7.18 -6.98 -10.66
CA ARG A 58 5.91 -7.41 -11.26
C ARG A 58 5.48 -8.70 -10.59
N GLN A 59 4.25 -8.74 -10.05
CA GLN A 59 3.74 -9.90 -9.30
C GLN A 59 4.62 -10.32 -8.13
N GLU A 60 5.31 -9.34 -7.55
CA GLU A 60 6.12 -9.47 -6.35
C GLU A 60 5.83 -8.26 -5.44
N LYS A 61 6.01 -8.46 -4.13
CA LYS A 61 5.68 -7.44 -3.13
C LYS A 61 6.83 -6.47 -2.96
N GLY A 62 6.52 -5.18 -2.94
CA GLY A 62 7.50 -4.11 -2.81
C GLY A 62 6.87 -2.81 -2.34
N GLU A 63 7.63 -1.72 -2.46
CA GLU A 63 7.21 -0.38 -2.08
C GLU A 63 6.38 0.27 -3.18
N LEU A 64 5.20 0.80 -2.83
CA LEU A 64 4.41 1.61 -3.73
C LEU A 64 5.10 2.96 -3.95
N VAL A 65 5.47 3.24 -5.20
CA VAL A 65 6.16 4.46 -5.60
C VAL A 65 5.40 5.23 -6.68
N CYS A 66 5.66 6.53 -6.79
CA CYS A 66 5.30 7.35 -7.94
C CYS A 66 6.58 7.96 -8.53
N THR A 67 6.94 7.50 -9.73
CA THR A 67 8.25 7.76 -10.36
C THR A 67 8.36 9.12 -11.05
N ARG A 68 7.27 9.90 -11.08
CA ARG A 68 7.21 11.22 -11.69
C ARG A 68 6.40 12.18 -10.83
N ALA A 69 6.71 13.47 -10.94
CA ALA A 69 5.92 14.53 -10.32
C ALA A 69 4.47 14.52 -10.84
N PHE A 70 3.53 14.90 -9.98
CA PHE A 70 2.10 14.91 -10.28
C PHE A 70 1.43 16.17 -9.70
N PRO A 71 0.27 16.60 -10.23
CA PRO A 71 -0.30 17.92 -9.92
C PRO A 71 -0.66 18.16 -8.45
N ALA A 72 -1.10 17.11 -7.74
CA ALA A 72 -1.54 17.21 -6.35
C ALA A 72 -0.41 16.96 -5.34
N MET A 73 0.84 16.90 -5.79
CA MET A 73 2.00 16.75 -4.90
C MET A 73 2.11 17.98 -3.98
N PRO A 74 2.30 17.80 -2.66
CA PRO A 74 2.57 18.91 -1.77
C PRO A 74 3.78 19.72 -2.24
N ILE A 75 3.70 21.05 -2.11
CA ILE A 75 4.86 21.92 -2.36
C ILE A 75 5.89 21.89 -1.22
N GLY A 76 5.52 21.28 -0.09
CA GLY A 76 6.32 21.17 1.13
C GLY A 76 5.44 21.08 2.37
N PHE A 77 6.04 20.75 3.50
CA PHE A 77 5.34 20.74 4.79
C PHE A 77 5.37 22.11 5.46
N TRP A 78 4.32 22.41 6.21
CA TRP A 78 4.28 23.59 7.06
C TRP A 78 5.34 23.47 8.17
N ASN A 79 6.03 24.57 8.49
CA ASN A 79 7.08 24.61 9.52
C ASN A 79 8.20 23.58 9.29
N ASP A 80 8.63 23.49 8.02
CA ASP A 80 9.77 22.70 7.57
C ASP A 80 10.69 23.54 6.67
N PRO A 81 11.40 24.55 7.24
CA PRO A 81 12.11 25.56 6.46
C PRO A 81 13.25 25.00 5.59
N GLU A 82 13.81 23.84 5.97
CA GLU A 82 14.85 23.15 5.21
C GLU A 82 14.29 22.01 4.34
N GLY A 83 12.97 21.77 4.34
CA GLY A 83 12.34 20.68 3.59
C GLY A 83 12.70 19.27 4.06
N LYS A 84 13.34 19.13 5.22
CA LYS A 84 13.88 17.87 5.72
C LYS A 84 12.79 16.87 6.07
N LYS A 85 11.69 17.32 6.66
CA LYS A 85 10.57 16.43 7.03
C LYS A 85 9.86 15.93 5.79
N TYR A 86 9.65 16.80 4.81
CA TYR A 86 9.02 16.43 3.55
C TYR A 86 9.89 15.46 2.75
N HIS A 87 11.21 15.72 2.68
CA HIS A 87 12.16 14.82 2.05
C HIS A 87 12.22 13.46 2.76
N ALA A 88 12.35 13.44 4.08
CA ALA A 88 12.38 12.21 4.87
C ALA A 88 11.10 11.38 4.69
N ALA A 89 9.94 12.03 4.60
CA ALA A 89 8.67 11.35 4.46
C ALA A 89 8.51 10.58 3.14
N TYR A 90 9.03 11.10 2.02
CA TYR A 90 8.70 10.55 0.70
C TYR A 90 9.88 10.32 -0.25
N PHE A 91 11.03 10.95 -0.05
CA PHE A 91 12.13 10.96 -1.02
C PHE A 91 13.45 10.41 -0.47
N GLU A 92 13.54 10.12 0.84
CA GLU A 92 14.76 9.62 1.47
C GLU A 92 15.11 8.20 1.04
N ARG A 93 14.12 7.35 0.77
CA ARG A 93 14.35 5.95 0.40
C ARG A 93 14.87 5.79 -1.02
N PHE A 94 14.29 6.53 -1.96
CA PHE A 94 14.61 6.44 -3.38
C PHE A 94 14.85 7.84 -3.91
N ASP A 95 16.07 8.08 -4.41
CA ASP A 95 16.47 9.40 -4.90
C ASP A 95 15.52 9.90 -6.00
N ASN A 96 14.98 11.11 -5.80
CA ASN A 96 14.02 11.77 -6.69
C ASN A 96 12.72 10.98 -6.98
N VAL A 97 12.38 9.98 -6.17
CA VAL A 97 11.17 9.15 -6.36
C VAL A 97 10.31 9.22 -5.10
N TRP A 98 9.01 9.46 -5.29
CA TRP A 98 8.06 9.47 -4.19
C TRP A 98 7.79 8.02 -3.75
N CYS A 99 8.20 7.66 -2.54
CA CYS A 99 7.85 6.42 -1.85
C CYS A 99 6.66 6.69 -0.92
N HIS A 100 5.51 6.04 -1.17
CA HIS A 100 4.29 6.37 -0.43
C HIS A 100 4.26 5.83 1.00
N GLY A 101 5.01 4.75 1.26
CA GLY A 101 5.01 4.06 2.55
C GLY A 101 3.96 2.94 2.66
N ASP A 102 3.41 2.51 1.52
CA ASP A 102 2.55 1.33 1.42
C ASP A 102 3.30 0.16 0.76
N PHE A 103 3.07 -1.04 1.27
CA PHE A 103 3.59 -2.28 0.71
C PHE A 103 2.55 -2.84 -0.27
N ALA A 104 2.95 -3.02 -1.52
CA ALA A 104 2.04 -3.28 -2.62
C ALA A 104 2.57 -4.34 -3.59
N GLU A 105 1.70 -4.83 -4.47
CA GLU A 105 2.00 -5.83 -5.47
C GLU A 105 1.16 -5.60 -6.73
N TRP A 106 1.79 -5.64 -7.91
CA TRP A 106 1.09 -5.69 -9.19
C TRP A 106 0.48 -7.07 -9.42
N THR A 107 -0.79 -7.15 -9.83
CA THR A 107 -1.43 -8.42 -10.17
C THR A 107 -1.26 -8.79 -11.65
N ALA A 108 -1.50 -10.05 -11.99
CA ALA A 108 -1.57 -10.50 -13.38
C ALA A 108 -2.67 -9.81 -14.21
N HIS A 109 -3.66 -9.19 -13.57
CA HIS A 109 -4.74 -8.46 -14.24
C HIS A 109 -4.39 -7.00 -14.53
N GLY A 110 -3.24 -6.53 -14.02
CA GLY A 110 -2.81 -5.14 -14.15
C GLY A 110 -3.39 -4.20 -13.09
N GLY A 111 -4.04 -4.73 -12.06
CA GLY A 111 -4.37 -3.99 -10.83
C GLY A 111 -3.30 -4.15 -9.76
N LEU A 112 -3.59 -3.67 -8.55
CA LEU A 112 -2.68 -3.71 -7.42
C LEU A 112 -3.36 -4.24 -6.15
N ILE A 113 -2.58 -4.92 -5.31
CA ILE A 113 -2.94 -5.30 -3.95
C ILE A 113 -2.12 -4.43 -3.00
N ILE A 114 -2.77 -3.88 -1.96
CA ILE A 114 -2.10 -3.17 -0.86
C ILE A 114 -2.07 -4.10 0.35
N HIS A 115 -0.88 -4.51 0.75
CA HIS A 115 -0.62 -5.44 1.86
C HIS A 115 -0.55 -4.73 3.22
N GLY A 116 -0.63 -3.40 3.23
CA GLY A 116 -0.60 -2.55 4.41
C GLY A 116 0.55 -1.56 4.35
N ARG A 117 0.88 -0.99 5.52
CA ARG A 117 1.94 0.00 5.64
C ARG A 117 3.31 -0.65 5.61
N SER A 118 4.23 -0.07 4.85
CA SER A 118 5.62 -0.53 4.74
C SER A 118 6.39 -0.48 6.06
N ASP A 119 6.08 0.51 6.91
CA ASP A 119 6.67 0.69 8.25
C ASP A 119 6.11 -0.30 9.29
N ALA A 120 5.00 -0.98 8.99
CA ALA A 120 4.33 -1.94 9.84
C ALA A 120 4.46 -3.39 9.34
N THR A 121 5.30 -3.66 8.33
CA THR A 121 5.55 -5.03 7.87
C THR A 121 6.34 -5.83 8.92
N LEU A 122 6.02 -7.10 9.05
CA LEU A 122 6.67 -8.04 9.96
C LEU A 122 7.76 -8.81 9.23
N ASN A 123 8.90 -9.07 9.88
CA ASN A 123 10.03 -9.80 9.27
C ASN A 123 10.46 -11.08 10.03
N PRO A 124 9.54 -11.99 10.42
CA PRO A 124 9.92 -13.25 11.07
C PRO A 124 10.71 -14.13 10.08
N GLY A 125 11.88 -14.63 10.50
CA GLY A 125 12.73 -15.50 9.67
C GLY A 125 13.21 -14.85 8.37
N GLY A 126 13.23 -13.52 8.30
CA GLY A 126 13.64 -12.75 7.12
C GLY A 126 12.58 -12.64 6.01
N VAL A 127 11.33 -13.04 6.27
CA VAL A 127 10.23 -12.91 5.30
C VAL A 127 9.36 -11.70 5.64
N ARG A 128 9.23 -10.76 4.70
CA ARG A 128 8.42 -9.56 4.86
C ARG A 128 6.94 -9.84 4.65
N ILE A 129 6.15 -9.67 5.69
CA ILE A 129 4.71 -9.98 5.73
C ILE A 129 3.93 -8.69 6.01
N GLY A 130 2.90 -8.43 5.20
CA GLY A 130 1.94 -7.35 5.48
C GLY A 130 0.99 -7.76 6.60
N THR A 131 0.75 -6.87 7.57
CA THR A 131 -0.17 -7.14 8.68
C THR A 131 -1.60 -7.37 8.22
N ALA A 132 -2.02 -6.75 7.10
CA ALA A 132 -3.35 -6.94 6.53
C ALA A 132 -3.63 -8.40 6.12
N GLU A 133 -2.60 -9.15 5.70
CA GLU A 133 -2.75 -10.56 5.35
C GLU A 133 -3.14 -11.41 6.56
N ILE A 134 -2.66 -11.04 7.75
CA ILE A 134 -3.00 -11.70 9.02
C ILE A 134 -4.43 -11.33 9.42
N TYR A 135 -4.75 -10.03 9.41
CA TYR A 135 -6.09 -9.52 9.76
C TYR A 135 -7.18 -10.15 8.89
N ASN A 136 -6.95 -10.24 7.58
CA ASN A 136 -7.87 -10.85 6.64
C ASN A 136 -8.25 -12.30 6.96
N GLN A 137 -7.43 -13.04 7.72
CA GLN A 137 -7.74 -14.40 8.16
C GLN A 137 -8.37 -14.42 9.56
N VAL A 138 -7.76 -13.73 10.52
CA VAL A 138 -8.19 -13.82 11.93
C VAL A 138 -9.53 -13.12 12.18
N GLU A 139 -9.82 -12.01 11.49
CA GLU A 139 -11.08 -11.26 11.64
C GLU A 139 -12.27 -11.94 10.96
N GLN A 140 -12.07 -13.09 10.30
CA GLN A 140 -13.18 -13.95 9.85
C GLN A 140 -13.79 -14.75 11.02
N MET A 141 -13.10 -14.85 12.15
CA MET A 141 -13.55 -15.59 13.33
C MET A 141 -14.56 -14.74 14.11
N PRO A 142 -15.81 -15.20 14.33
CA PRO A 142 -16.85 -14.40 15.00
C PRO A 142 -16.49 -13.94 16.41
N GLU A 143 -15.56 -14.62 17.08
CA GLU A 143 -15.07 -14.30 18.42
C GLU A 143 -14.09 -13.10 18.43
N ILE A 144 -13.50 -12.76 17.29
CA ILE A 144 -12.52 -11.67 17.14
C ILE A 144 -13.25 -10.46 16.56
N LEU A 145 -13.31 -9.37 17.35
CA LEU A 145 -13.92 -8.12 16.91
C LEU A 145 -12.97 -7.29 16.03
N GLU A 146 -11.70 -7.25 16.43
CA GLU A 146 -10.61 -6.51 15.78
C GLU A 146 -9.31 -7.16 16.26
N ALA A 147 -8.29 -7.15 15.42
CA ALA A 147 -6.99 -7.70 15.79
C ALA A 147 -5.86 -6.66 15.59
N LEU A 148 -4.86 -6.69 16.47
CA LEU A 148 -3.63 -5.92 16.29
C LEU A 148 -2.43 -6.83 16.29
N CYS A 149 -1.67 -6.79 15.21
CA CYS A 149 -0.49 -7.60 15.00
C CYS A 149 0.77 -6.74 15.14
N ILE A 150 1.72 -7.20 15.96
CA ILE A 150 3.02 -6.55 16.12
C ILE A 150 4.16 -7.57 15.93
N GLY A 151 5.29 -7.07 15.45
CA GLY A 151 6.56 -7.79 15.49
C GLY A 151 7.26 -7.49 16.81
N GLN A 152 7.78 -8.51 17.47
CA GLN A 152 8.58 -8.37 18.68
C GLN A 152 9.91 -9.09 18.51
N ASP A 153 11.01 -8.38 18.77
CA ASP A 153 12.34 -8.99 18.84
C ASP A 153 12.35 -10.09 19.90
N PHE A 154 12.66 -11.31 19.48
CA PHE A 154 12.62 -12.49 20.32
C PHE A 154 13.58 -13.56 19.79
N ASP A 155 14.49 -14.02 20.65
CA ASP A 155 15.44 -15.12 20.35
C ASP A 155 16.24 -14.94 19.05
N ASN A 156 16.82 -13.75 18.85
CA ASN A 156 17.59 -13.36 17.65
C ASN A 156 16.77 -13.35 16.35
N ASP A 157 15.44 -13.34 16.45
CA ASP A 157 14.52 -13.21 15.33
C ASP A 157 13.35 -12.28 15.74
N VAL A 158 12.32 -12.20 14.90
CA VAL A 158 11.06 -11.54 15.19
C VAL A 158 9.99 -12.60 15.42
N ARG A 159 9.30 -12.53 16.56
CA ARG A 159 8.04 -13.25 16.75
C ARG A 159 6.86 -12.34 16.45
N VAL A 160 5.81 -12.93 15.90
CA VAL A 160 4.54 -12.24 15.63
C VAL A 160 3.62 -12.40 16.83
N VAL A 161 3.16 -11.28 17.39
CA VAL A 161 2.21 -11.26 18.53
C VAL A 161 0.90 -10.63 18.04
N LEU A 162 -0.21 -11.31 18.34
CA LEU A 162 -1.56 -10.86 18.02
C LEU A 162 -2.31 -10.53 19.32
N PHE A 163 -2.95 -9.37 19.35
CA PHE A 163 -3.85 -8.92 20.42
C PHE A 163 -5.29 -8.89 19.93
#